data_AF-A0A0M4DN51-F1
#
_entry.id   AF-A0A0M4DN51-F1
#
_cell.length_a   1.000
_cell.length_b   1.000
_cell.length_c   1.000
_cell.angle_alpha   90.00
_cell.angle_beta   90.00
_cell.angle_gamma   90.00
#
_symmetry.space_group_name_H-M   'P 1'
#
loop_
_entity.id
_entity.type
_entity.pdbx_description
1 polymer ?
#
loop_
_entity_poly.entity_id
_entity_poly.type
_entity_poly.pdbx_seq_one_letter_code
_entity_poly.pdbx_strand_id
1 'polypeptide(L)'
;MTDQFLAYDSEHPYVYRALERLTAERIAAGATRIGLKGLFEELRWQLPQGMRGLNNNLTALYARKLIEDHPHWASVFELRRRRTP
;
A
#
# COMPACT_ATOMS: atom_id res chain seq x y z
N MET A 1 -14.78 -0.25 2.38
CA MET A 1 -13.95 0.88 1.89
C MET A 1 -14.83 2.11 1.72
N THR A 2 -14.28 3.32 1.83
CA THR A 2 -15.05 4.58 1.71
C THR A 2 -15.15 5.00 0.23
N ASP A 3 -16.29 5.51 -0.21
CA ASP A 3 -16.54 5.97 -1.60
C ASP A 3 -15.44 6.92 -2.13
N GLN A 4 -15.00 7.85 -1.29
CA GLN A 4 -13.93 8.81 -1.61
C GLN A 4 -12.57 8.16 -1.91
N PHE A 5 -12.28 6.98 -1.35
CA PHE A 5 -11.08 6.22 -1.69
C PHE A 5 -11.18 5.57 -3.05
N LEU A 6 -12.35 5.03 -3.40
CA LEU A 6 -12.58 4.40 -4.70
C LEU A 6 -12.54 5.42 -5.84
N ALA A 7 -13.07 6.63 -5.60
CA ALA A 7 -12.94 7.75 -6.52
C ALA A 7 -11.45 8.10 -6.74
N TYR A 8 -10.68 8.26 -5.65
CA TYR A 8 -9.25 8.53 -5.73
C TYR A 8 -8.45 7.41 -6.41
N ASP A 9 -8.73 6.15 -6.10
CA ASP A 9 -8.11 4.97 -6.73
C ASP A 9 -8.43 4.90 -8.23
N SER A 10 -9.65 5.26 -8.62
CA SER A 10 -10.07 5.32 -10.03
C SER A 10 -9.44 6.49 -10.78
N GLU A 11 -9.23 7.63 -10.14
CA GLU A 11 -8.51 8.78 -10.71
C GLU A 11 -7.00 8.54 -10.78
N HIS A 12 -6.46 7.70 -9.90
CA HIS A 12 -5.03 7.42 -9.79
C HIS A 12 -4.71 5.92 -9.85
N PRO A 13 -5.08 5.20 -10.92
CA PRO A 13 -4.89 3.74 -11.00
C PRO A 13 -3.40 3.34 -10.97
N TYR A 14 -2.52 4.26 -11.38
CA TYR A 14 -1.07 4.07 -11.32
C TYR A 14 -0.53 3.96 -9.88
N VAL A 15 -1.21 4.56 -8.88
CA VAL A 15 -0.81 4.45 -7.47
C VAL A 15 -0.94 3.02 -7.00
N TYR A 16 -2.11 2.41 -7.22
CA TYR A 16 -2.35 1.01 -6.88
C TYR A 16 -1.34 0.09 -7.59
N ARG A 17 -1.18 0.26 -8.91
CA ARG A 17 -0.27 -0.56 -9.72
C ARG A 17 1.19 -0.46 -9.28
N ALA A 18 1.65 0.74 -8.92
CA ALA A 18 3.01 0.93 -8.42
C ALA A 18 3.19 0.28 -7.04
N LEU A 19 2.21 0.39 -6.13
CA LEU A 19 2.26 -0.28 -4.82
C LEU A 19 2.23 -1.81 -4.96
N GLU A 20 1.37 -2.33 -5.84
CA GLU A 20 1.27 -3.75 -6.17
C GLU A 20 2.62 -4.27 -6.69
N ARG A 21 3.21 -3.57 -7.66
CA ARG A 21 4.51 -3.92 -8.22
C ARG A 21 5.63 -3.89 -7.17
N LEU A 22 5.75 -2.80 -6.42
CA LEU A 22 6.79 -2.67 -5.39
C LEU A 22 6.65 -3.75 -4.32
N THR A 23 5.41 -4.09 -3.94
CA THR A 23 5.14 -5.18 -3.00
C THR A 23 5.60 -6.52 -3.57
N ALA A 24 5.21 -6.83 -4.81
CA ALA A 24 5.61 -8.05 -5.48
C ALA A 24 7.14 -8.16 -5.63
N GLU A 25 7.82 -7.07 -6.00
CA GLU A 25 9.29 -7.00 -6.09
C GLU A 25 9.95 -7.29 -4.73
N ARG A 26 9.42 -6.73 -3.65
CA ARG A 26 9.93 -6.98 -2.29
C ARG A 26 9.73 -8.44 -1.88
N ILE A 27 8.55 -9.01 -2.15
CA ILE A 27 8.26 -10.43 -1.86
C ILE A 27 9.17 -11.35 -2.67
N ALA A 28 9.35 -11.06 -3.96
CA ALA A 28 10.26 -11.81 -4.83
C ALA A 28 11.72 -11.71 -4.35
N ALA A 29 12.11 -10.58 -3.75
CA ALA A 29 13.40 -10.41 -3.09
C ALA A 29 13.52 -11.13 -1.72
N GLY A 30 12.47 -11.83 -1.27
CA GLY A 30 12.46 -12.56 0.00
C GLY A 30 12.07 -11.70 1.21
N ALA A 31 11.44 -10.54 1.01
CA ALA A 31 10.97 -9.71 2.11
C ALA A 31 9.86 -10.42 2.89
N THR A 32 10.10 -10.65 4.18
CA THR A 32 9.14 -11.23 5.11
C THR A 32 8.36 -10.18 5.89
N ARG A 33 8.78 -8.92 5.83
CA ARG A 33 8.14 -7.77 6.50
C ARG A 33 8.16 -6.56 5.59
N ILE A 34 6.97 -6.16 5.13
CA ILE A 34 6.78 -5.00 4.27
C ILE A 34 5.92 -3.97 5.01
N GLY A 35 6.48 -2.77 5.20
CA GLY A 35 5.77 -1.63 5.77
C GLY A 35 5.20 -0.74 4.67
N LEU A 36 3.89 -0.47 4.70
CA LEU A 36 3.26 0.43 3.72
C LEU A 36 3.86 1.83 3.73
N LYS A 37 4.34 2.31 4.87
CA LYS A 37 4.99 3.62 4.95
C LYS A 37 6.20 3.70 4.02
N GLY A 38 7.06 2.69 4.03
CA GLY A 38 8.23 2.63 3.16
C GLY A 38 7.85 2.52 1.68
N LEU A 39 6.86 1.70 1.34
CA LEU A 39 6.34 1.62 -0.04
C LEU A 39 5.78 2.96 -0.52
N PHE A 40 5.12 3.71 0.36
CA PHE A 40 4.59 5.03 0.04
C PHE A 40 5.68 6.08 -0.09
N GLU A 41 6.74 5.99 0.70
CA GLU A 41 7.92 6.85 0.56
C GLU A 41 8.59 6.61 -0.80
N GLU A 42 8.79 5.36 -1.20
CA GLU A 42 9.30 4.99 -2.52
C GLU A 42 8.38 5.46 -3.65
N LEU A 43 7.08 5.24 -3.50
CA LEU A 43 6.08 5.71 -4.46
C LEU A 43 6.13 7.23 -4.61
N ARG A 44 6.34 7.97 -3.51
CA ARG A 44 6.45 9.43 -3.52
C ARG A 44 7.63 9.91 -4.38
N TRP A 45 8.71 9.14 -4.45
CA TRP A 45 9.84 9.44 -5.35
C TRP A 45 9.51 9.19 -6.82
N GLN A 46 8.65 8.21 -7.11
CA GLN A 46 8.26 7.89 -8.49
C GLN A 46 7.17 8.81 -9.05
N LEU A 47 6.39 9.45 -8.18
CA LEU A 47 5.31 10.34 -8.58
C LEU A 47 5.81 11.76 -8.87
N PRO A 48 5.22 12.47 -9.84
CA PRO A 48 5.58 13.85 -10.13
C PRO A 48 5.41 14.72 -8.88
N GLN A 49 6.38 15.62 -8.67
CA GLN A 49 6.47 16.49 -7.49
C GLN A 49 5.18 17.32 -7.33
N GLY A 50 4.26 16.87 -6.49
CA GLY A 50 2.94 17.49 -6.38
C GLY A 50 1.86 16.64 -5.72
N MET A 51 2.03 15.30 -5.64
CA MET A 51 1.07 14.45 -4.92
C MET A 51 1.21 14.61 -3.40
N ARG A 52 0.69 15.73 -2.88
CA ARG A 52 0.65 16.08 -1.44
C ARG A 52 -0.45 15.32 -0.68
N GLY A 53 -1.18 14.42 -1.33
CA GLY A 53 -2.40 13.78 -0.81
C GLY A 53 -2.26 12.40 -0.18
N LEU A 54 -1.06 11.80 -0.16
CA LEU A 54 -0.86 10.49 0.49
C LEU A 54 -0.94 10.63 2.02
N ASN A 55 -2.17 10.63 2.55
CA ASN A 55 -2.45 10.65 3.98
C ASN A 55 -2.29 9.24 4.57
N ASN A 56 -2.01 9.17 5.87
CA ASN A 56 -1.90 7.92 6.63
C ASN A 56 -3.16 7.04 6.57
N ASN A 57 -4.32 7.63 6.26
CA ASN A 57 -5.56 6.88 6.06
C ASN A 57 -5.53 6.09 4.74
N LEU A 58 -4.89 6.61 3.69
CA LEU A 58 -4.78 5.94 2.40
C LEU A 58 -3.86 4.73 2.49
N THR A 59 -2.73 4.82 3.20
CA THR A 59 -1.82 3.69 3.43
C THR A 59 -2.55 2.48 4.00
N ALA A 60 -3.40 2.67 5.01
CA ALA A 60 -4.18 1.57 5.60
C ALA A 60 -5.25 1.00 4.66
N LEU A 61 -5.88 1.83 3.83
CA LEU A 61 -6.88 1.40 2.85
C LEU A 61 -6.24 0.62 1.70
N TYR A 62 -5.13 1.12 1.15
CA TYR A 62 -4.35 0.40 0.14
C TYR A 62 -3.79 -0.92 0.67
N ALA A 63 -3.32 -0.96 1.93
CA ALA A 63 -2.90 -2.21 2.56
C ALA A 63 -4.01 -3.27 2.53
N ARG A 64 -5.23 -2.88 2.93
CA ARG A 64 -6.39 -3.77 2.94
C ARG A 64 -6.73 -4.22 1.52
N LYS A 65 -6.78 -3.30 0.56
CA LYS A 65 -7.04 -3.62 -0.85
C LYS A 65 -6.03 -4.64 -1.40
N LEU A 66 -4.73 -4.41 -1.19
CA LEU A 66 -3.67 -5.31 -1.63
C LEU A 66 -3.79 -6.70 -0.99
N ILE A 67 -4.18 -6.77 0.28
CA ILE A 67 -4.41 -8.05 0.97
C ILE A 67 -5.70 -8.73 0.50
N GLU A 68 -6.75 -7.98 0.18
CA GLU A 68 -8.00 -8.51 -0.36
C GLU A 68 -7.78 -9.10 -1.76
N ASP A 69 -7.05 -8.41 -2.63
CA ASP A 69 -6.64 -8.93 -3.95
C ASP A 69 -5.61 -10.07 -3.83
N HIS A 70 -4.67 -9.97 -2.89
CA HIS A 70 -3.58 -10.93 -2.68
C HIS A 70 -3.56 -11.42 -1.23
N PRO A 71 -4.42 -12.38 -0.86
CA PRO A 71 -4.54 -12.86 0.53
C PRO A 71 -3.23 -13.47 1.06
N HIS A 72 -2.37 -13.98 0.17
CA HIS A 72 -1.05 -14.48 0.53
C HIS A 72 -0.08 -13.37 0.99
N TRP A 73 -0.35 -12.10 0.65
CA TRP A 73 0.44 -10.96 1.14
C TRP A 73 0.14 -10.60 2.59
N ALA A 74 -0.98 -11.05 3.16
CA ALA A 74 -1.30 -10.81 4.56
C ALA A 74 -0.19 -11.27 5.52
N SER A 75 0.59 -12.30 5.14
CA SER A 75 1.68 -12.82 5.96
C SER A 75 2.96 -11.97 5.90
N VAL A 76 3.16 -11.18 4.84
CA VAL A 76 4.34 -10.30 4.70
C VAL A 76 4.04 -8.87 5.12
N PHE A 77 2.79 -8.44 5.01
CA PHE A 77 2.36 -7.15 5.54
C PHE A 77 2.27 -7.25 7.05
N GLU A 78 3.18 -6.57 7.75
CA GLU A 78 3.08 -6.41 9.19
C GLU A 78 1.98 -5.38 9.50
N LEU A 79 0.73 -5.77 9.30
CA LEU A 79 -0.39 -5.10 9.95
C LEU A 79 -0.16 -5.34 11.43
N ARG A 80 0.34 -4.32 12.14
CA ARG A 80 0.49 -4.35 13.60
C ARG A 80 -0.81 -4.91 14.17
N ARG A 81 -0.82 -6.21 14.51
CA ARG A 81 -1.81 -6.74 15.44
C ARG A 81 -1.53 -5.95 16.69
N ARG A 82 -2.45 -5.05 17.02
CA ARG A 82 -2.47 -4.40 18.33
C ARG A 82 -2.59 -5.57 19.31
N ARG A 83 -1.45 -6.07 19.80
CA ARG A 83 -1.40 -6.97 20.95
C ARG A 83 -1.82 -6.09 22.11
N THR A 84 -3.11 -6.08 22.41
CA THR A 84 -3.56 -5.74 23.76
C THR A 84 -3.05 -6.86 24.68
N PRO A 85 -2.32 -6.52 25.75
CA PRO A 85 -1.93 -7.48 26.78
C PRO A 85 -3.16 -8.05 27.50
#